data_AF-R6UE95-F1
#
_entry.id   AF-R6UE95-F1
#
_cell.length_a   1.000
_cell.length_b   1.000
_cell.length_c   1.000
_cell.angle_alpha   90.00
_cell.angle_beta   90.00
_cell.angle_gamma   90.00
#
_symmetry.space_group_name_H-M   'P 1'
#
loop_
_entity.id
_entity.type
_entity.pdbx_description
1 polymer ?
#
loop_
_entity_poly.entity_id
_entity_poly.type
_entity_poly.pdbx_seq_one_letter_code
_entity_poly.pdbx_strand_id
1 'polypeptide(L)'
;MAYTEKDEKRLVELLQKIEDGKEHEYSAPTYKDTPYLKEMQDIVKNHLDSEQPYDKDTLTDSISVLRYLAGSYEKMCRVLYAEEMCKRVLELRSELYKRYSLTEEGCDDDYYRALRLRNYYKKDDCKDLSTLMSEILPESSRIKIEAEVSKYYPSIKHDPIELSEKYLSVIDEVERRMDEAGADKMHTFERIDLKTQLLSEYGVFWRSEIILNPNVHFD
;
A
#
# COMPACT_ATOMS: atom_id res chain seq x y z
N MET A 1 17.11 -17.92 -2.44
CA MET A 1 18.31 -17.39 -1.79
C MET A 1 17.91 -16.09 -1.12
N ALA A 2 18.55 -15.69 -0.01
CA ALA A 2 18.43 -14.32 0.50
C ALA A 2 18.64 -13.29 -0.62
N TYR A 3 18.13 -12.07 -0.43
CA TYR A 3 18.34 -10.98 -1.38
C TYR A 3 19.82 -10.87 -1.75
N THR A 4 20.10 -10.49 -3.01
CA THR A 4 21.50 -10.25 -3.36
C THR A 4 22.02 -9.06 -2.56
N GLU A 5 23.31 -9.04 -2.21
CA GLU A 5 23.91 -7.90 -1.47
C GLU A 5 23.62 -6.55 -2.16
N LYS A 6 23.53 -6.56 -3.51
CA LYS A 6 23.15 -5.41 -4.31
C LYS A 6 21.71 -4.98 -4.06
N ASP A 7 20.76 -5.93 -4.05
CA ASP A 7 19.34 -5.65 -3.83
C ASP A 7 19.06 -5.24 -2.40
N GLU A 8 19.68 -5.90 -1.41
CA GLU A 8 19.60 -5.51 0.01
C GLU A 8 20.08 -4.08 0.21
N LYS A 9 21.29 -3.77 -0.29
CA LYS A 9 21.84 -2.42 -0.21
C LYS A 9 20.92 -1.42 -0.88
N ARG A 10 20.32 -1.77 -2.02
CA ARG A 10 19.41 -0.87 -2.72
C ARG A 10 18.12 -0.64 -1.96
N LEU A 11 17.53 -1.66 -1.36
CA LEU A 11 16.35 -1.55 -0.50
C LEU A 11 16.63 -0.62 0.70
N VAL A 12 17.80 -0.76 1.33
CA VAL A 12 18.23 0.10 2.44
C VAL A 12 18.42 1.55 1.97
N GLU A 13 19.06 1.78 0.82
CA GLU A 13 19.21 3.12 0.25
C GLU A 13 17.86 3.79 -0.05
N LEU A 14 16.89 3.04 -0.57
CA LEU A 14 15.55 3.53 -0.88
C LEU A 14 14.78 3.87 0.40
N LEU A 15 14.84 2.97 1.40
CA LEU A 15 14.25 3.22 2.72
C LEU A 15 14.84 4.49 3.35
N GLN A 16 16.17 4.63 3.34
CA GLN A 16 16.83 5.80 3.91
C GLN A 16 16.41 7.10 3.21
N LYS A 17 16.26 7.10 1.89
CA LYS A 17 15.77 8.29 1.15
C LYS A 17 14.37 8.72 1.58
N ILE A 18 13.48 7.75 1.82
CA ILE A 18 12.11 8.04 2.27
C ILE A 18 12.15 8.57 3.71
N GLU A 19 12.90 7.91 4.59
CA GLU A 19 12.98 8.30 5.99
C GLU A 19 13.68 9.66 6.20
N ASP A 20 14.74 9.97 5.43
CA ASP A 20 15.44 11.26 5.45
C ASP A 20 14.58 12.41 4.88
N GLY A 21 13.62 12.08 4.03
CA GLY A 21 12.69 13.04 3.43
C GLY A 21 11.57 13.50 4.37
N LYS A 22 11.43 12.86 5.53
CA LYS A 22 10.36 13.17 6.50
C LYS A 22 10.65 14.45 7.27
N GLU A 23 9.61 15.24 7.51
CA GLU A 23 9.69 16.41 8.38
C GLU A 23 9.94 16.02 9.85
N HIS A 24 9.41 14.88 10.29
CA HIS A 24 9.64 14.29 11.61
C HIS A 24 9.51 12.75 11.60
N GLU A 25 10.00 12.07 12.64
CA GLU A 25 10.00 10.59 12.78
C GLU A 25 8.64 9.94 12.46
N TYR A 26 7.55 10.58 12.88
CA TYR A 26 6.19 10.06 12.68
C TYR A 26 5.54 10.46 11.35
N SER A 27 6.23 11.19 10.47
CA SER A 27 5.63 11.62 9.20
C SER A 27 5.38 10.41 8.31
N ALA A 28 4.23 10.43 7.64
CA ALA A 28 3.96 9.48 6.59
C ALA A 28 4.88 9.76 5.37
N PRO A 29 5.26 8.73 4.60
CA PRO A 29 5.72 8.93 3.24
C PRO A 29 4.68 9.72 2.44
N THR A 30 5.15 10.53 1.50
CA THR A 30 4.32 11.41 0.67
C THR A 30 4.27 10.90 -0.76
N TYR A 31 3.47 11.54 -1.62
CA TYR A 31 3.42 11.21 -3.04
C TYR A 31 4.77 11.28 -3.75
N LYS A 32 5.70 12.11 -3.27
CA LYS A 32 7.07 12.22 -3.78
C LYS A 32 7.89 10.95 -3.61
N ASP A 33 7.52 10.12 -2.64
CA ASP A 33 8.21 8.87 -2.32
C ASP A 33 7.72 7.70 -3.19
N THR A 34 6.64 7.89 -3.97
CA THR A 34 6.07 6.86 -4.83
C THR A 34 7.10 6.19 -5.76
N PRO A 35 8.02 6.92 -6.43
CA PRO A 35 9.04 6.29 -7.26
C PRO A 35 9.96 5.33 -6.48
N TYR A 36 10.31 5.69 -5.24
CA TYR A 36 11.15 4.84 -4.38
C TYR A 36 10.38 3.60 -3.91
N LEU A 37 9.12 3.76 -3.51
CA LEU A 37 8.25 2.65 -3.12
C LEU A 37 8.01 1.68 -4.29
N LYS A 38 7.82 2.18 -5.51
CA LYS A 38 7.70 1.34 -6.72
C LYS A 38 8.99 0.59 -7.01
N GLU A 39 10.15 1.24 -6.89
CA GLU A 39 11.43 0.56 -7.08
C GLU A 39 11.65 -0.56 -6.04
N MET A 40 11.30 -0.32 -4.78
CA MET A 40 11.33 -1.36 -3.74
C MET A 40 10.39 -2.53 -4.10
N GLN A 41 9.17 -2.22 -4.54
CA GLN A 41 8.19 -3.23 -4.96
C GLN A 41 8.71 -4.07 -6.14
N ASP A 42 9.35 -3.43 -7.13
CA ASP A 42 9.94 -4.13 -8.28
C ASP A 42 11.11 -5.02 -7.86
N ILE A 43 11.97 -4.59 -6.93
CA ILE A 43 13.05 -5.43 -6.38
C ILE A 43 12.47 -6.69 -5.72
N VAL A 44 11.48 -6.54 -4.83
CA VAL A 44 10.84 -7.68 -4.16
C VAL A 44 10.17 -8.61 -5.18
N LYS A 45 9.43 -8.04 -6.14
CA LYS A 45 8.74 -8.82 -7.17
C LYS A 45 9.73 -9.62 -8.01
N ASN A 46 10.76 -8.96 -8.54
CA ASN A 46 11.79 -9.62 -9.36
C ASN A 46 12.51 -10.72 -8.59
N HIS A 47 12.81 -10.48 -7.31
CA HIS A 47 13.43 -11.47 -6.46
C HIS A 47 12.52 -12.70 -6.29
N LEU A 48 11.24 -12.50 -5.93
CA LEU A 48 10.26 -13.58 -5.77
C LEU A 48 9.96 -14.33 -7.08
N ASP A 49 9.98 -13.64 -8.23
CA ASP A 49 9.77 -14.27 -9.54
C ASP A 49 10.98 -15.12 -9.96
N SER A 50 12.19 -14.75 -9.53
CA SER A 50 13.44 -15.44 -9.88
C SER A 50 13.80 -16.62 -8.96
N GLU A 51 13.33 -16.60 -7.71
CA GLU A 51 13.74 -17.56 -6.68
C GLU A 51 12.60 -18.56 -6.38
N GLN A 52 12.66 -19.74 -6.99
CA GLN A 52 11.78 -20.87 -6.69
C GLN A 52 12.58 -22.17 -6.64
N PRO A 53 12.43 -23.02 -5.60
CA PRO A 53 11.65 -22.84 -4.37
C PRO A 53 12.17 -21.72 -3.45
N TYR A 54 11.27 -20.91 -2.86
CA TYR A 54 11.67 -19.91 -1.84
C TYR A 54 12.33 -20.58 -0.64
N ASP A 55 13.43 -20.01 -0.16
CA ASP A 55 13.94 -20.34 1.17
C ASP A 55 13.25 -19.50 2.26
N LYS A 56 13.56 -19.82 3.52
CA LYS A 56 12.95 -19.17 4.68
C LYS A 56 13.26 -17.68 4.71
N ASP A 57 14.51 -17.29 4.50
CA ASP A 57 14.97 -15.90 4.66
C ASP A 57 14.36 -15.03 3.56
N THR A 58 14.30 -15.54 2.31
CA THR A 58 13.55 -14.89 1.22
C THR A 58 12.11 -14.55 1.62
N LEU A 59 11.40 -15.50 2.25
CA LEU A 59 10.01 -15.30 2.64
C LEU A 59 9.88 -14.25 3.76
N THR A 60 10.69 -14.37 4.82
CA THR A 60 10.62 -13.46 5.98
C THR A 60 11.02 -12.03 5.63
N ASP A 61 12.06 -11.87 4.82
CA ASP A 61 12.55 -10.55 4.42
C ASP A 61 11.55 -9.88 3.46
N SER A 62 11.03 -10.64 2.50
CA SER A 62 10.00 -10.14 1.58
C SER A 62 8.71 -9.76 2.30
N ILE A 63 8.28 -10.54 3.30
CA ILE A 63 7.13 -10.17 4.16
C ILE A 63 7.40 -8.82 4.82
N SER A 64 8.59 -8.61 5.38
CA SER A 64 8.93 -7.36 6.08
C SER A 64 8.90 -6.15 5.14
N VAL A 65 9.49 -6.26 3.95
CA VAL A 65 9.46 -5.19 2.95
C VAL A 65 8.05 -4.90 2.46
N LEU A 66 7.26 -5.94 2.16
CA LEU A 66 5.86 -5.78 1.71
C LEU A 66 4.98 -5.15 2.79
N ARG A 67 5.20 -5.46 4.08
CA ARG A 67 4.49 -4.79 5.19
C ARG A 67 4.81 -3.30 5.24
N TYR A 68 6.06 -2.91 5.03
CA TYR A 68 6.46 -1.51 4.92
C TYR A 68 5.79 -0.82 3.71
N LEU A 69 5.79 -1.47 2.54
CA LEU A 69 5.14 -0.95 1.34
C LEU A 69 3.63 -0.77 1.54
N ALA A 70 2.94 -1.79 2.06
CA ALA A 70 1.53 -1.67 2.44
C ALA A 70 1.32 -0.51 3.43
N GLY A 71 2.19 -0.42 4.43
CA GLY A 71 2.30 0.68 5.42
C GLY A 71 2.24 2.06 4.78
N SER A 72 3.15 2.27 3.87
CA SER A 72 3.39 3.53 3.18
C SER A 72 2.25 3.89 2.24
N TYR A 73 1.84 2.95 1.38
CA TYR A 73 0.74 3.18 0.45
C TYR A 73 -0.59 3.47 1.15
N GLU A 74 -0.87 2.80 2.28
CA GLU A 74 -2.07 3.09 3.05
C GLU A 74 -2.08 4.53 3.57
N LYS A 75 -0.96 4.99 4.14
CA LYS A 75 -0.86 6.36 4.68
C LYS A 75 -0.99 7.43 3.59
N MET A 76 -0.67 7.07 2.34
CA MET A 76 -0.85 7.92 1.16
C MET A 76 -2.23 7.76 0.51
N CYS A 77 -3.18 7.06 1.16
CA CYS A 77 -4.49 6.70 0.60
C CYS A 77 -4.44 5.93 -0.73
N ARG A 78 -3.34 5.25 -1.05
CA ARG A 78 -3.19 4.40 -2.24
C ARG A 78 -3.70 2.99 -1.96
N VAL A 79 -5.01 2.89 -1.72
CA VAL A 79 -5.67 1.68 -1.23
C VAL A 79 -5.42 0.48 -2.13
N LEU A 80 -5.45 0.64 -3.46
CA LEU A 80 -5.19 -0.46 -4.40
C LEU A 80 -3.81 -1.10 -4.15
N TYR A 81 -2.76 -0.29 -4.15
CA TYR A 81 -1.40 -0.80 -3.93
C TYR A 81 -1.22 -1.35 -2.52
N ALA A 82 -1.79 -0.70 -1.50
CA ALA A 82 -1.74 -1.21 -0.13
C ALA A 82 -2.41 -2.59 -0.01
N GLU A 83 -3.57 -2.77 -0.64
CA GLU A 83 -4.32 -4.02 -0.67
C GLU A 83 -3.52 -5.13 -1.38
N GLU A 84 -2.93 -4.84 -2.53
CA GLU A 84 -2.07 -5.78 -3.27
C GLU A 84 -0.89 -6.26 -2.41
N MET A 85 -0.20 -5.34 -1.72
CA MET A 85 0.91 -5.69 -0.84
C MET A 85 0.45 -6.53 0.35
N CYS A 86 -0.67 -6.18 0.98
CA CYS A 86 -1.25 -6.98 2.08
C CYS A 86 -1.64 -8.39 1.63
N LYS A 87 -2.26 -8.54 0.47
CA LYS A 87 -2.56 -9.86 -0.10
C LYS A 87 -1.28 -10.66 -0.30
N ARG A 88 -0.24 -10.04 -0.86
CA ARG A 88 1.05 -10.71 -1.08
C ARG A 88 1.71 -11.14 0.23
N VAL A 89 1.61 -10.35 1.30
CA VAL A 89 2.06 -10.75 2.64
C VAL A 89 1.37 -12.04 3.10
N LEU A 90 0.04 -12.15 2.95
CA LEU A 90 -0.69 -13.36 3.35
C LEU A 90 -0.31 -14.59 2.52
N GLU A 91 -0.08 -14.41 1.21
CA GLU A 91 0.43 -15.48 0.34
C GLU A 91 1.79 -16.00 0.79
N LEU A 92 2.74 -15.10 1.08
CA LEU A 92 4.07 -15.48 1.55
C LEU A 92 4.03 -16.13 2.94
N ARG A 93 3.15 -15.68 3.84
CA ARG A 93 2.93 -16.32 5.14
C ARG A 93 2.37 -17.73 5.00
N SER A 94 1.42 -17.93 4.10
CA SER A 94 0.89 -19.27 3.78
C SER A 94 1.99 -20.19 3.28
N GLU A 95 2.87 -19.68 2.42
CA GLU A 95 4.00 -20.45 1.89
C GLU A 95 5.05 -20.77 2.97
N LEU A 96 5.36 -19.80 3.82
CA LEU A 96 6.28 -19.97 4.97
C LEU A 96 5.77 -21.05 5.92
N TYR A 97 4.47 -21.03 6.23
CA TYR A 97 3.84 -22.05 7.06
C TYR A 97 3.84 -23.43 6.38
N LYS A 98 3.44 -23.53 5.12
CA LYS A 98 3.38 -24.81 4.39
C LYS A 98 4.74 -25.50 4.29
N ARG A 99 5.81 -24.73 4.10
CA ARG A 99 7.16 -25.28 3.90
C ARG A 99 7.90 -25.54 5.20
N TYR A 100 7.78 -24.63 6.16
CA TYR A 100 8.63 -24.61 7.35
C TYR A 100 7.84 -24.79 8.65
N SER A 101 6.51 -24.87 8.58
CA SER A 101 5.62 -24.91 9.75
C SER A 101 5.86 -23.76 10.72
N LEU A 102 6.23 -22.59 10.17
CA LEU A 102 6.50 -21.39 10.94
C LEU A 102 5.32 -20.42 10.85
N THR A 103 4.86 -20.02 12.03
CA THR A 103 3.93 -18.91 12.22
C THR A 103 4.69 -17.82 12.95
N GLU A 104 4.79 -16.64 12.35
CA GLU A 104 5.39 -15.48 13.04
C GLU A 104 4.32 -14.68 13.77
N GLU A 105 4.77 -13.85 14.71
CA GLU A 105 3.92 -12.86 15.35
C GLU A 105 3.36 -11.85 14.32
N GLY A 106 2.16 -11.35 14.59
CA GLY A 106 1.49 -10.36 13.74
C GLY A 106 0.72 -10.94 12.54
N CYS A 107 0.58 -12.27 12.41
CA CYS A 107 -0.31 -12.86 11.40
C CYS A 107 -1.76 -12.37 11.51
N ASP A 108 -2.27 -12.22 12.74
CA ASP A 108 -3.61 -11.67 12.99
C ASP A 108 -3.73 -10.22 12.51
N ASP A 109 -2.70 -9.39 12.76
CA ASP A 109 -2.66 -7.99 12.33
C ASP A 109 -2.60 -7.85 10.81
N ASP A 110 -1.77 -8.67 10.16
CA ASP A 110 -1.66 -8.68 8.70
C ASP A 110 -2.98 -9.14 8.06
N TYR A 111 -3.66 -10.14 8.66
CA TYR A 111 -4.96 -10.59 8.21
C TYR A 111 -6.05 -9.52 8.39
N TYR A 112 -6.12 -8.92 9.58
CA TYR A 112 -7.03 -7.80 9.86
C TYR A 112 -6.83 -6.66 8.86
N ARG A 113 -5.57 -6.29 8.62
CA ARG A 113 -5.23 -5.18 7.72
C ARG A 113 -5.65 -5.46 6.29
N ALA A 114 -5.39 -6.67 5.78
CA ALA A 114 -5.79 -7.08 4.44
C ALA A 114 -7.31 -7.03 4.26
N LEU A 115 -8.07 -7.59 5.22
CA LEU A 115 -9.53 -7.55 5.21
C LEU A 115 -10.08 -6.12 5.22
N ARG A 116 -9.52 -5.26 6.09
CA ARG A 116 -9.94 -3.86 6.20
C ARG A 116 -9.66 -3.07 4.92
N LEU A 117 -8.49 -3.25 4.29
CA LEU A 117 -8.17 -2.59 3.03
C LEU A 117 -9.05 -3.08 1.88
N ARG A 118 -9.32 -4.39 1.81
CA ARG A 118 -10.23 -4.97 0.81
C ARG A 118 -11.66 -4.46 0.96
N ASN A 119 -12.08 -4.19 2.20
CA ASN A 119 -13.38 -3.63 2.54
C ASN A 119 -13.41 -2.10 2.62
N TYR A 120 -12.32 -1.40 2.26
CA TYR A 120 -12.18 0.03 2.50
C TYR A 120 -13.22 0.89 1.77
N TYR A 121 -13.70 0.45 0.60
CA TYR A 121 -14.71 1.18 -0.18
C TYR A 121 -15.97 0.38 -0.48
N LYS A 122 -15.88 -0.94 -0.54
CA LYS A 122 -17.00 -1.82 -0.87
C LYS A 122 -16.96 -3.06 0.00
N LYS A 123 -18.13 -3.61 0.27
CA LYS A 123 -18.23 -4.88 0.99
C LYS A 123 -17.69 -6.02 0.13
N ASP A 124 -16.76 -6.77 0.69
CA ASP A 124 -16.20 -8.00 0.13
C ASP A 124 -16.17 -9.06 1.23
N ASP A 125 -16.69 -10.25 0.95
CA ASP A 125 -16.65 -11.36 1.90
C ASP A 125 -15.25 -11.95 2.08
N CYS A 126 -14.29 -11.55 1.24
CA CYS A 126 -12.86 -11.85 1.35
C CYS A 126 -12.58 -13.35 1.51
N LYS A 127 -13.39 -14.19 0.86
CA LYS A 127 -13.27 -15.66 0.95
C LYS A 127 -11.89 -16.16 0.55
N ASP A 128 -11.25 -15.53 -0.43
CA ASP A 128 -9.90 -15.88 -0.85
C ASP A 128 -8.88 -15.62 0.27
N LEU A 129 -8.94 -14.45 0.93
CA LEU A 129 -8.08 -14.11 2.07
C LEU A 129 -8.34 -15.05 3.27
N SER A 130 -9.61 -15.35 3.57
CA SER A 130 -9.96 -16.27 4.65
C SER A 130 -9.47 -17.70 4.38
N THR A 131 -9.50 -18.13 3.11
CA THR A 131 -8.97 -19.43 2.69
C THR A 131 -7.45 -19.46 2.82
N LEU A 132 -6.73 -18.42 2.39
CA LEU A 132 -5.26 -18.33 2.51
C LEU A 132 -4.78 -18.51 3.96
N MET A 133 -5.54 -17.96 4.92
CA MET A 133 -5.17 -17.97 6.34
C MET A 133 -5.75 -19.17 7.10
N SER A 134 -6.53 -20.05 6.47
CA SER A 134 -7.23 -21.14 7.16
C SER A 134 -6.33 -22.18 7.81
N GLU A 135 -5.15 -22.41 7.23
CA GLU A 135 -4.14 -23.35 7.76
C GLU A 135 -3.25 -22.72 8.83
N ILE A 136 -3.18 -21.38 8.86
CA ILE A 136 -2.25 -20.60 9.71
C ILE A 136 -2.96 -20.13 10.99
N LEU A 137 -4.19 -19.62 10.84
CA LEU A 137 -4.96 -19.02 11.93
C LEU A 137 -6.13 -19.93 12.33
N PRO A 138 -6.33 -20.14 13.65
CA PRO A 138 -7.51 -20.85 14.13
C PRO A 138 -8.81 -20.21 13.63
N GLU A 139 -9.81 -21.05 13.33
CA GLU A 139 -11.11 -20.59 12.86
C GLU A 139 -11.76 -19.56 13.80
N SER A 140 -11.66 -19.77 15.11
CA SER A 140 -12.17 -18.84 16.12
C SER A 140 -11.55 -17.44 16.00
N SER A 141 -10.23 -17.37 15.74
CA SER A 141 -9.52 -16.10 15.54
C SER A 141 -9.98 -15.42 14.24
N ARG A 142 -10.07 -16.19 13.14
CA ARG A 142 -10.54 -15.65 11.84
C ARG A 142 -11.95 -15.09 11.93
N ILE A 143 -12.89 -15.82 12.53
CA ILE A 143 -14.28 -15.37 12.73
C ILE A 143 -14.32 -14.07 13.54
N LYS A 144 -13.51 -13.97 14.60
CA LYS A 144 -13.45 -12.76 15.43
C LYS A 144 -12.96 -11.54 14.62
N ILE A 145 -11.87 -11.71 13.87
CA ILE A 145 -11.28 -10.65 13.03
C ILE A 145 -12.24 -10.22 11.93
N GLU A 146 -12.83 -11.18 11.20
CA GLU A 146 -13.80 -10.91 10.13
C GLU A 146 -15.04 -10.17 10.66
N ALA A 147 -15.54 -10.58 11.83
CA ALA A 147 -16.64 -9.91 12.49
C ALA A 147 -16.28 -8.49 12.96
N GLU A 148 -15.03 -8.25 13.37
CA GLU A 148 -14.54 -6.93 13.75
C GLU A 148 -14.47 -6.00 12.54
N VAL A 149 -13.82 -6.42 11.45
CA VAL A 149 -13.75 -5.64 10.21
C VAL A 149 -15.15 -5.36 9.67
N SER A 150 -16.05 -6.34 9.74
CA SER A 150 -17.44 -6.19 9.31
C SER A 150 -18.26 -5.19 10.14
N LYS A 151 -17.79 -4.72 11.30
CA LYS A 151 -18.47 -3.66 12.06
C LYS A 151 -18.12 -2.26 11.53
N TYR A 152 -16.90 -2.09 11.04
CA TYR A 152 -16.39 -0.82 10.54
C TYR A 152 -16.76 -0.67 9.07
N TYR A 153 -18.01 -0.26 8.81
CA TYR A 153 -18.44 0.10 7.47
C TYR A 153 -18.06 1.55 7.16
N PRO A 154 -17.31 1.80 6.08
CA PRO A 154 -17.11 3.16 5.59
C PRO A 154 -18.46 3.72 5.15
N SER A 155 -18.86 4.84 5.75
CA SER A 155 -19.91 5.72 5.21
C SER A 155 -19.40 6.57 4.03
N ILE A 156 -18.13 6.39 3.69
CA ILE A 156 -17.39 7.12 2.66
C ILE A 156 -17.85 6.63 1.29
N LYS A 157 -18.37 7.56 0.48
CA LYS A 157 -18.57 7.34 -0.95
C LYS A 157 -17.23 7.43 -1.65
N HIS A 158 -16.98 6.53 -2.58
CA HIS A 158 -15.75 6.45 -3.35
C HIS A 158 -16.06 6.23 -4.82
N ASP A 159 -15.27 6.86 -5.69
CA ASP A 159 -15.34 6.58 -7.12
C ASP A 159 -14.48 5.36 -7.44
N PRO A 160 -15.05 4.28 -8.00
CA PRO A 160 -14.30 3.10 -8.42
C PRO A 160 -13.00 3.39 -9.20
N ILE A 161 -12.92 4.55 -9.85
CA ILE A 161 -11.70 4.99 -10.54
C ILE A 161 -10.49 5.14 -9.61
N GLU A 162 -10.63 5.48 -8.31
CA GLU A 162 -9.48 5.63 -7.41
C GLU A 162 -8.79 4.28 -7.11
N LEU A 163 -9.49 3.17 -7.35
CA LEU A 163 -8.93 1.82 -7.33
C LEU A 163 -8.38 1.36 -8.69
N SER A 164 -8.06 2.28 -9.59
CA SER A 164 -7.46 1.94 -10.89
C SER A 164 -6.01 2.41 -10.99
N GLU A 165 -5.15 1.58 -11.57
CA GLU A 165 -3.76 1.94 -11.88
C GLU A 165 -3.69 3.19 -12.78
N LYS A 166 -4.66 3.33 -13.70
CA LYS A 166 -4.77 4.51 -14.56
C LYS A 166 -4.96 5.79 -13.75
N TYR A 167 -5.81 5.76 -12.73
CA TYR A 167 -5.99 6.91 -11.86
C TYR A 167 -4.73 7.19 -11.04
N LEU A 168 -4.15 6.18 -10.41
CA LEU A 168 -2.96 6.35 -9.58
C LEU A 168 -1.76 6.87 -10.37
N SER A 169 -1.61 6.46 -11.64
CA SER A 169 -0.59 7.01 -12.55
C SER A 169 -0.87 8.46 -12.96
N VAL A 170 -2.13 8.88 -13.11
CA VAL A 170 -2.48 10.29 -13.29
C VAL A 170 -2.08 11.08 -12.04
N ILE A 171 -2.33 10.56 -10.84
CA ILE A 171 -1.92 11.20 -9.59
C ILE A 171 -0.40 11.33 -9.52
N ASP A 172 0.36 10.28 -9.86
CA ASP A 172 1.82 10.33 -9.92
C ASP A 172 2.33 11.44 -10.83
N GLU A 173 1.73 11.56 -12.02
CA GLU A 173 2.13 12.56 -13.01
C GLU A 173 1.76 13.99 -12.58
N VAL A 174 0.60 14.18 -11.96
CA VAL A 174 0.20 15.47 -11.42
C VAL A 174 1.14 15.89 -10.29
N GLU A 175 1.43 15.01 -9.34
CA GLU A 175 2.33 15.31 -8.21
C GLU A 175 3.75 15.60 -8.70
N ARG A 176 4.24 14.89 -9.72
CA ARG A 176 5.52 15.20 -10.38
C ARG A 176 5.54 16.61 -10.98
N ARG A 177 4.48 16.99 -11.71
CA ARG A 177 4.36 18.33 -12.32
C ARG A 177 4.21 19.44 -11.27
N MET A 178 3.55 19.15 -10.15
CA MET A 178 3.44 20.05 -9.00
C MET A 178 4.83 20.33 -8.41
N ASP A 179 5.64 19.29 -8.25
CA ASP A 179 7.01 19.42 -7.73
C ASP A 179 7.92 20.21 -8.67
N GLU A 180 7.84 19.96 -9.98
CA GLU A 180 8.60 20.72 -10.99
C GLU A 180 8.23 22.21 -11.00
N ALA A 181 6.99 22.54 -10.65
CA ALA A 181 6.53 23.92 -10.53
C ALA A 181 6.96 24.58 -9.21
N GLY A 182 7.52 23.85 -8.25
CA GLY A 182 7.87 24.38 -6.92
C GLY A 182 6.65 24.64 -6.05
N ALA A 183 5.63 23.78 -6.15
CA ALA A 183 4.36 23.91 -5.43
C ALA A 183 4.50 23.91 -3.90
N ASP A 184 5.61 23.41 -3.37
CA ASP A 184 5.96 23.44 -1.94
C ASP A 184 6.16 24.87 -1.41
N LYS A 185 6.52 25.81 -2.29
CA LYS A 185 6.76 27.23 -1.95
C LYS A 185 5.58 28.13 -2.32
N MET A 186 4.57 27.60 -3.00
CA MET A 186 3.41 28.36 -3.43
C MET A 186 2.46 28.61 -2.26
N HIS A 187 1.64 29.66 -2.38
CA HIS A 187 0.53 29.84 -1.47
C HIS A 187 -0.50 28.70 -1.65
N THR A 188 -1.18 28.29 -0.58
CA THR A 188 -2.11 27.14 -0.58
C THR A 188 -3.15 27.22 -1.71
N PHE A 189 -3.74 28.38 -1.97
CA PHE A 189 -4.70 28.54 -3.06
C PHE A 189 -4.08 28.37 -4.45
N GLU A 190 -2.86 28.88 -4.68
CA GLU A 190 -2.17 28.72 -5.97
C GLU A 190 -1.83 27.24 -6.22
N ARG A 191 -1.41 26.53 -5.16
CA ARG A 191 -1.19 25.08 -5.18
C ARG A 191 -2.47 24.32 -5.54
N ILE A 192 -3.59 24.66 -4.93
CA ILE A 192 -4.90 24.04 -5.20
C ILE A 192 -5.34 24.31 -6.63
N ASP A 193 -5.20 25.55 -7.11
CA ASP A 193 -5.59 25.92 -8.48
C ASP A 193 -4.73 25.17 -9.51
N LEU A 194 -3.41 25.10 -9.30
CA LEU A 194 -2.51 24.34 -10.16
C LEU A 194 -2.89 22.86 -10.18
N LYS A 195 -3.08 22.22 -9.02
CA LYS A 195 -3.45 20.80 -8.94
C LYS A 195 -4.80 20.54 -9.62
N THR A 196 -5.78 21.43 -9.43
CA THR A 196 -7.09 21.34 -10.11
C THR A 196 -6.95 21.41 -11.63
N GLN A 197 -6.16 22.37 -12.11
CA GLN A 197 -5.89 22.52 -13.54
C GLN A 197 -5.24 21.27 -14.11
N LEU A 198 -4.17 20.78 -13.47
CA LEU A 198 -3.45 19.58 -13.89
C LEU A 198 -4.36 18.34 -13.93
N LEU A 199 -5.17 18.12 -12.90
CA LEU A 199 -6.13 17.01 -12.86
C LEU A 199 -7.20 17.11 -13.96
N SER A 200 -7.65 18.33 -14.28
CA SER A 200 -8.65 18.55 -15.31
C SER A 200 -8.17 18.18 -16.72
N GLU A 201 -6.86 18.29 -17.00
CA GLU A 201 -6.25 17.83 -18.26
C GLU A 201 -6.46 16.32 -18.49
N TYR A 202 -6.61 15.55 -17.42
CA TYR A 202 -6.87 14.11 -17.43
C TYR A 202 -8.36 13.78 -17.24
N GLY A 203 -9.25 14.78 -17.25
CA GLY A 203 -10.68 14.61 -17.02
C GLY A 203 -11.04 14.32 -15.56
N VAL A 204 -10.12 14.54 -14.62
CA VAL A 204 -10.35 14.37 -13.19
C VAL A 204 -10.79 15.72 -12.63
N PHE A 205 -12.06 15.83 -12.26
CA PHE A 205 -12.61 17.06 -11.67
C PHE A 205 -12.39 17.06 -10.16
N TRP A 206 -11.40 17.79 -9.68
CA TRP A 206 -11.15 17.99 -8.25
C TRP A 206 -11.80 19.30 -7.76
N ARG A 207 -12.48 19.27 -6.62
CA ARG A 207 -13.28 20.40 -6.13
C ARG A 207 -12.65 21.18 -4.98
N SER A 208 -11.91 20.54 -4.06
CA SER A 208 -11.10 21.16 -3.00
C SER A 208 -10.54 20.10 -2.03
N GLU A 209 -9.55 20.46 -1.18
CA GLU A 209 -9.08 19.67 -0.02
C GLU A 209 -10.15 19.57 1.10
N ILE A 210 -11.03 20.58 1.23
CA ILE A 210 -12.08 20.70 2.26
C ILE A 210 -13.42 20.20 1.73
N ILE A 211 -13.70 20.45 0.45
CA ILE A 211 -14.84 19.86 -0.23
C ILE A 211 -14.34 18.52 -0.74
N LEU A 212 -14.54 17.48 0.10
CA LEU A 212 -14.59 16.11 -0.38
C LEU A 212 -15.30 16.17 -1.72
N ASN A 213 -14.55 15.88 -2.79
CA ASN A 213 -15.22 15.39 -3.97
C ASN A 213 -16.06 14.25 -3.39
N PRO A 214 -17.38 14.19 -3.57
CA PRO A 214 -18.20 13.16 -2.92
C PRO A 214 -17.84 11.72 -3.36
N ASN A 215 -16.71 11.58 -4.05
CA ASN A 215 -16.19 10.56 -4.93
C ASN A 215 -14.64 10.53 -4.96
N VAL A 216 -13.88 11.32 -4.17
CA VAL A 216 -12.40 11.28 -4.13
C VAL A 216 -11.85 11.81 -2.80
N HIS A 217 -10.97 11.04 -2.14
CA HIS A 217 -10.19 11.47 -0.98
C HIS A 217 -8.73 11.79 -1.36
N PHE A 218 -8.21 12.90 -0.85
CA PHE A 218 -6.77 13.21 -0.77
C PHE A 218 -6.47 13.91 0.56
N ASP A 219 -5.22 13.75 1.04
CA ASP A 219 -4.66 14.43 2.23
C ASP A 219 -4.74 15.96 2.15
#